data_AF-A0A957FIJ0-F1
#
_entry.id   AF-A0A957FIJ0-F1
#
_cell.length_a   1.000
_cell.length_b   1.000
_cell.length_c   1.000
_cell.angle_alpha   90.00
_cell.angle_beta   90.00
_cell.angle_gamma   90.00
#
_symmetry.space_group_name_H-M   'P 1'
#
loop_
_entity.id
_entity.type
_entity.pdbx_description
1 polymer ?
#
loop_
_entity_poly.entity_id
_entity_poly.type
_entity_poly.pdbx_seq_one_letter_code
_entity_poly.pdbx_strand_id
1 'polypeptide(L)'
;SPSATCYQPDPGRDACYLSWYYLSVSASPNYMITMTLSLNNKGPVAHTQGFFQTSMYVPYNMLGDGFKVACGPLGAGGKSNLGNAYGYTVRARDSAGLSSANYGTVYCPAYTP
;
A
#
# COMPACT_ATOMS: atom_id res chain seq x y z
N SER A 1 7.83 5.86 -3.30
CA SER A 1 6.59 6.18 -2.56
C SER A 1 6.92 6.49 -1.11
N PRO A 2 6.24 7.46 -0.46
CA PRO A 2 6.33 7.71 0.97
C PRO A 2 5.84 6.51 1.80
N SER A 3 6.09 6.56 3.11
CA SER A 3 5.83 5.49 4.07
C SER A 3 4.39 5.00 4.06
N ALA A 4 4.21 3.67 4.05
CA ALA A 4 2.94 3.02 4.33
C ALA A 4 2.59 3.17 5.82
N THR A 5 1.32 3.45 6.12
CA THR A 5 0.81 3.55 7.48
C THR A 5 -0.29 2.51 7.68
N CYS A 6 -0.26 1.80 8.81
CA CYS A 6 -1.38 0.98 9.25
C CYS A 6 -1.94 1.59 10.54
N TYR A 7 -3.25 1.82 10.59
CA TYR A 7 -3.91 2.39 11.76
C TYR A 7 -5.20 1.62 12.10
N GLN A 8 -5.56 1.65 13.38
CA GLN A 8 -6.76 1.04 13.93
C GLN A 8 -7.68 2.14 14.46
N PRO A 9 -8.82 2.41 13.82
CA PRO A 9 -9.74 3.45 14.28
C PRO A 9 -10.44 3.10 15.60
N ASP A 10 -10.73 1.81 15.81
CA ASP A 10 -11.44 1.30 16.98
C ASP A 10 -10.63 0.12 17.56
N PRO A 11 -10.03 0.28 18.76
CA PRO A 11 -9.23 -0.77 19.40
C PRO A 11 -10.06 -2.02 19.73
N GLY A 12 -11.38 -1.89 19.90
CA GLY A 12 -12.30 -3.00 20.18
C GLY A 12 -12.73 -3.79 18.95
N ARG A 13 -12.19 -3.48 17.76
CA ARG A 13 -12.45 -4.24 16.52
C ARG A 13 -11.14 -4.68 15.89
N ASP A 14 -11.08 -5.94 15.43
CA ASP A 14 -9.98 -6.43 14.61
C ASP A 14 -10.06 -5.90 13.16
N ALA A 15 -9.95 -4.58 13.02
CA ALA A 15 -10.09 -3.86 11.76
C ALA A 15 -9.09 -2.71 11.67
N CYS A 16 -8.06 -2.92 10.86
CA CYS A 16 -7.02 -1.95 10.55
C CYS A 16 -7.13 -1.49 9.10
N TYR A 17 -6.58 -0.33 8.79
CA TYR A 17 -6.56 0.24 7.45
C TYR A 17 -5.13 0.60 7.05
N LEU A 18 -4.73 0.13 5.86
CA LEU A 18 -3.45 0.46 5.25
C LEU A 18 -3.62 1.65 4.31
N SER A 19 -2.86 2.71 4.52
CA SER A 19 -2.88 3.90 3.69
C SER A 19 -1.47 4.40 3.35
N TRP A 20 -1.39 5.17 2.27
CA TRP A 20 -0.21 5.89 1.83
C TRP A 20 -0.56 7.36 1.70
N TYR A 21 0.33 8.25 2.14
CA TYR A 21 0.13 9.68 1.96
C TYR A 21 0.02 10.08 0.48
N TYR A 22 0.84 9.46 -0.36
CA TYR A 22 0.68 9.42 -1.81
C TYR A 22 1.46 8.24 -2.38
N LEU A 23 1.25 7.93 -3.65
CA LEU A 23 2.10 7.06 -4.44
C LEU A 23 2.57 7.88 -5.65
N SER A 24 3.88 7.85 -5.93
CA SER A 24 4.45 8.62 -7.04
C SER A 24 5.54 7.83 -7.72
N VAL A 25 5.59 7.95 -9.05
CA VAL A 25 6.60 7.33 -9.90
C VAL A 25 6.86 8.22 -11.11
N SER A 26 8.08 8.17 -11.63
CA SER A 26 8.49 8.88 -12.84
C SER A 26 9.17 7.92 -13.81
N ALA A 27 8.93 8.11 -15.10
CA ALA A 27 9.68 7.53 -16.20
C ALA A 27 9.99 8.64 -17.20
N SER A 28 11.24 8.73 -17.65
CA SER A 28 11.65 9.67 -18.69
C SER A 28 12.60 8.93 -19.64
N PRO A 29 12.45 9.06 -20.97
CA PRO A 29 11.52 9.93 -21.70
C PRO A 29 10.10 9.33 -21.91
N ASN A 30 9.80 8.18 -21.31
CA ASN A 30 8.56 7.43 -21.55
C ASN A 30 7.37 7.98 -20.76
N TYR A 31 6.17 7.49 -21.08
CA TYR A 31 4.93 7.83 -20.39
C TYR A 31 4.56 6.77 -19.37
N MET A 32 4.07 7.17 -18.20
CA MET A 32 3.56 6.21 -17.22
C MET A 32 2.17 5.72 -17.66
N ILE A 33 1.92 4.40 -17.58
CA ILE A 33 0.63 3.81 -18.01
C ILE A 33 -0.14 3.14 -16.88
N THR A 34 0.54 2.47 -15.96
CA THR A 34 -0.12 1.77 -14.85
C THR A 34 0.68 1.84 -13.57
N MET A 35 -0.04 1.75 -12.45
CA MET A 35 0.49 1.47 -11.14
C MET A 35 -0.45 0.52 -10.39
N THR A 36 0.10 -0.58 -9.90
CA THR A 36 -0.62 -1.60 -9.12
C THR A 36 -0.02 -1.67 -7.73
N LEU A 37 -0.86 -1.55 -6.71
CA LEU A 37 -0.51 -1.85 -5.33
C LEU A 37 -1.08 -3.23 -4.98
N SER A 38 -0.21 -4.09 -4.46
CA SER A 38 -0.54 -5.44 -4.01
C SER A 38 -0.13 -5.64 -2.56
N LEU A 39 -0.88 -6.45 -1.82
CA LEU A 39 -0.51 -6.94 -0.49
C LEU A 39 -0.24 -8.44 -0.56
N ASN A 40 0.80 -8.91 0.14
CA ASN A 40 1.32 -10.29 0.02
C ASN A 40 0.24 -11.38 0.17
N ASN A 41 -0.74 -11.16 1.04
CA ASN A 41 -1.81 -12.11 1.36
C ASN A 41 -3.15 -11.81 0.67
N LYS A 42 -3.23 -10.75 -0.15
CA LYS A 42 -4.48 -10.36 -0.85
C LYS A 42 -4.33 -10.18 -2.36
N GLY A 43 -3.09 -10.11 -2.88
CA GLY A 43 -2.86 -9.75 -4.28
C GLY A 43 -3.13 -8.26 -4.53
N PRO A 44 -3.50 -7.87 -5.77
CA PRO A 44 -3.79 -6.48 -6.12
C PRO A 44 -4.94 -5.91 -5.29
N VAL A 45 -4.69 -4.80 -4.59
CA VAL A 45 -5.70 -4.07 -3.81
C VAL A 45 -6.05 -2.71 -4.42
N ALA A 46 -5.17 -2.14 -5.25
CA ALA A 46 -5.46 -0.99 -6.07
C ALA A 46 -4.75 -1.10 -7.43
N HIS A 47 -5.43 -0.64 -8.47
CA HIS A 47 -4.90 -0.54 -9.82
C HIS A 47 -5.31 0.79 -10.41
N THR A 48 -4.33 1.61 -10.78
CA THR A 48 -4.54 2.88 -11.45
C THR A 48 -3.94 2.77 -12.84
N GLN A 49 -4.74 3.12 -13.85
CA GLN A 49 -4.39 2.98 -15.26
C GLN A 49 -4.85 4.22 -16.03
N GLY A 50 -4.04 4.65 -16.98
CA GLY A 50 -4.31 5.81 -17.82
C GLY A 50 -3.09 6.21 -18.65
N PHE A 51 -3.18 7.33 -19.35
CA PHE A 51 -2.01 7.96 -19.94
C PHE A 51 -1.59 9.11 -19.04
N PHE A 52 -0.44 8.95 -18.40
CA PHE A 52 0.18 10.00 -17.61
C PHE A 52 1.42 10.48 -18.36
N GLN A 53 1.87 11.70 -18.11
CA GLN A 53 3.12 12.21 -18.68
C GLN A 53 4.33 11.37 -18.16
N THR A 54 5.50 11.98 -18.03
CA THR A 54 6.70 11.34 -17.46
C THR A 54 6.58 11.04 -15.96
N SER A 55 5.43 11.31 -15.34
CA SER A 55 5.17 11.04 -13.93
C SER A 55 3.72 10.71 -13.67
N MET A 56 3.49 9.84 -12.70
CA MET A 56 2.18 9.47 -12.18
C MET A 56 2.15 9.69 -10.67
N TYR A 57 1.12 10.39 -10.20
CA TYR A 57 0.91 10.73 -8.79
C TYR A 57 -0.50 10.33 -8.37
N VAL A 58 -0.62 9.52 -7.32
CA VAL A 58 -1.89 9.08 -6.74
C VAL A 58 -1.94 9.58 -5.29
N PRO A 59 -2.73 10.62 -4.98
CA PRO A 59 -2.91 11.11 -3.62
C PRO A 59 -3.70 10.13 -2.76
N TYR A 60 -3.55 10.21 -1.43
CA TYR A 60 -4.21 9.31 -0.48
C TYR A 60 -5.73 9.24 -0.66
N ASN A 61 -6.38 10.37 -0.97
CA ASN A 61 -7.84 10.47 -1.07
C ASN A 61 -8.43 9.70 -2.26
N MET A 62 -7.63 9.32 -3.26
CA MET A 62 -8.08 8.42 -4.33
C MET A 62 -8.28 6.98 -3.85
N LEU A 63 -7.69 6.60 -2.70
CA LEU A 63 -7.80 5.27 -2.12
C LEU A 63 -8.76 5.24 -0.90
N GLY A 64 -9.49 6.34 -0.67
CA GLY A 64 -10.40 6.50 0.46
C GLY A 64 -9.67 6.43 1.81
N ASP A 65 -10.24 5.68 2.75
CA ASP A 65 -9.64 5.39 4.07
C ASP A 65 -8.49 4.36 3.98
N GLY A 66 -8.20 3.84 2.79
CA GLY A 66 -7.21 2.81 2.55
C GLY A 66 -7.81 1.40 2.54
N PHE A 67 -6.95 0.39 2.72
CA PHE A 67 -7.33 -1.01 2.55
C PHE A 67 -7.54 -1.71 3.88
N LYS A 68 -8.76 -2.21 4.10
CA LYS A 68 -9.11 -2.95 5.32
C LYS A 68 -8.34 -4.27 5.42
N VAL A 69 -7.71 -4.48 6.57
CA VAL A 69 -7.01 -5.70 6.97
C VAL A 69 -7.31 -6.04 8.44
N ALA A 70 -6.88 -7.21 8.89
CA ALA A 70 -6.94 -7.55 10.31
C ALA A 70 -5.77 -6.88 11.05
N CYS A 71 -6.03 -6.28 12.20
CA CYS A 71 -4.96 -5.81 13.07
C CYS A 71 -4.19 -7.00 13.64
N GLY A 72 -4.89 -8.07 14.02
CA GLY A 72 -4.32 -9.28 14.61
C GLY A 72 -3.88 -9.09 16.07
N PRO A 73 -3.71 -10.20 16.82
CA PRO A 73 -3.27 -10.13 18.21
C PRO A 73 -1.80 -9.67 18.33
N LEU A 74 -1.38 -9.31 19.54
CA LEU A 74 0.01 -9.01 19.88
C LEU A 74 0.95 -10.12 19.39
N GLY A 75 2.03 -9.74 18.68
CA GLY A 75 3.03 -10.67 18.18
C GLY A 75 2.70 -11.30 16.82
N ALA A 76 1.50 -11.13 16.27
CA ALA A 76 1.07 -11.85 15.07
C ALA A 76 1.95 -11.61 13.84
N GLY A 77 2.51 -10.40 13.70
CA GLY A 77 3.46 -10.03 12.64
C GLY A 77 4.93 -10.31 12.97
N GLY A 78 5.22 -11.03 14.06
CA GLY A 78 6.58 -11.34 14.52
C GLY A 78 7.24 -10.24 15.38
N LYS A 79 6.54 -9.13 15.65
CA LYS A 79 6.96 -8.10 16.62
C LYS A 79 6.07 -8.16 17.84
N SER A 80 6.65 -8.41 19.01
CA SER A 80 5.91 -8.69 20.26
C SER A 80 4.94 -7.60 20.69
N ASN A 81 5.20 -6.35 20.32
CA ASN A 81 4.39 -5.18 20.67
C ASN A 81 3.46 -4.68 19.55
N LEU A 82 3.36 -5.40 18.43
CA LEU A 82 2.53 -5.02 17.28
C LEU A 82 1.67 -6.19 16.83
N GLY A 83 0.66 -5.89 16.01
CA GLY A 83 -0.21 -6.88 15.39
C GLY A 83 0.42 -7.51 14.15
N ASN A 84 -0.43 -7.83 13.17
CA ASN A 84 -0.07 -8.36 11.88
C ASN A 84 0.91 -7.46 11.11
N ALA A 85 1.72 -8.11 10.28
CA ALA A 85 2.59 -7.47 9.32
C ALA A 85 2.09 -7.74 7.90
N TYR A 86 2.02 -6.70 7.08
CA TYR A 86 1.60 -6.78 5.70
C TYR A 86 2.73 -6.32 4.78
N GLY A 87 3.28 -7.26 4.03
CA GLY A 87 4.16 -6.92 2.92
C GLY A 87 3.36 -6.33 1.77
N TYR A 88 3.87 -5.27 1.17
CA TYR A 88 3.26 -4.60 0.03
C TYR A 88 4.24 -4.52 -1.14
N THR A 89 3.68 -4.49 -2.34
CA THR A 89 4.40 -4.23 -3.59
C THR A 89 3.67 -3.13 -4.35
N VAL A 90 4.36 -2.04 -4.65
CA VAL A 90 3.90 -1.01 -5.60
C VAL A 90 4.66 -1.24 -6.90
N ARG A 91 3.98 -1.64 -7.97
CA ARG A 91 4.58 -1.86 -9.28
C ARG A 91 4.02 -0.89 -10.30
N ALA A 92 4.89 -0.20 -10.99
CA ALA A 92 4.52 0.71 -12.07
C ALA A 92 5.06 0.21 -13.42
N ARG A 93 4.37 0.56 -14.50
CA ARG A 93 4.77 0.25 -15.88
C ARG A 93 4.71 1.49 -16.75
N ASP A 94 5.69 1.64 -17.65
CA ASP A 94 5.74 2.72 -18.64
C ASP A 94 5.31 2.26 -20.05
N SER A 95 5.19 3.22 -20.97
CA SER A 95 4.78 3.00 -22.36
C SER A 95 5.77 2.20 -23.19
N ALA A 96 7.03 2.08 -22.76
CA ALA A 96 8.04 1.21 -23.39
C ALA A 96 7.99 -0.22 -22.82
N GLY A 97 7.10 -0.49 -21.87
CA GLY A 97 6.97 -1.80 -21.22
C GLY A 97 7.97 -2.04 -20.10
N LEU A 98 8.77 -1.04 -19.72
CA LEU A 98 9.64 -1.11 -18.55
C LEU A 98 8.79 -1.10 -17.28
N SER A 99 9.27 -1.77 -16.25
CA SER A 99 8.60 -1.83 -14.95
C SER A 99 9.55 -1.51 -13.82
N SER A 100 9.02 -0.85 -12.81
CA SER A 100 9.73 -0.58 -11.55
C SER A 100 8.84 -0.99 -10.39
N ALA A 101 9.44 -1.49 -9.32
CA ALA A 101 8.71 -1.93 -8.15
C ALA A 101 9.36 -1.43 -6.85
N ASN A 102 8.53 -1.04 -5.90
CA ASN A 102 8.90 -0.72 -4.54
C ASN A 102 8.23 -1.73 -3.59
N TYR A 103 9.00 -2.21 -2.62
CA TYR A 103 8.58 -3.21 -1.66
C TYR A 103 8.76 -2.69 -0.25
N GLY A 104 7.90 -3.13 0.65
CA GLY A 104 8.07 -2.88 2.07
C GLY A 104 7.12 -3.70 2.90
N THR A 105 7.23 -3.53 4.21
CA THR A 105 6.35 -4.16 5.19
C THR A 105 5.81 -3.08 6.11
N VAL A 106 4.50 -3.08 6.31
CA VAL A 106 3.83 -2.25 7.31
C VAL A 106 3.34 -3.13 8.44
N TYR A 107 3.61 -2.70 9.67
CA TYR A 107 3.12 -3.37 10.87
C TYR A 107 1.89 -2.61 11.38
N CYS A 108 0.85 -3.34 11.75
CA CYS A 108 -0.35 -2.78 12.32
C CYS A 108 -0.28 -2.72 13.85
N PRO A 109 -1.02 -1.79 14.49
CA PRO A 109 -1.34 -1.90 15.91
C PRO A 109 -1.92 -3.29 16.22
N ALA A 110 -1.70 -3.77 17.44
CA ALA A 110 -2.31 -5.03 17.88
C ALA A 110 -3.76 -4.79 18.29
N TYR A 111 -4.65 -5.70 17.89
CA TYR A 111 -6.00 -5.77 18.41
C TYR A 111 -6.00 -6.25 19.87
N THR A 112 -6.55 -5.43 20.76
CA THR A 112 -6.76 -5.73 22.18
C THR A 112 -8.27 -5.62 22.48
N PRO A 113 -8.99 -6.75 22.59
CA PRO A 113 -10.42 -6.77 22.94
C PRO A 113 -10.72 -6.13 24.30
#